data_AF-A0A8S3BR22-F1
#
_entry.id   AF-A0A8S3BR22-F1
#
_cell.length_a   1.000
_cell.length_b   1.000
_cell.length_c   1.000
_cell.angle_alpha   90.00
_cell.angle_beta   90.00
_cell.angle_gamma   90.00
#
_symmetry.space_group_name_H-M   'P 1'
#
loop_
_entity.id
_entity.type
_entity.pdbx_description
1 polymer ?
#
loop_
_entity_poly.entity_id
_entity_poly.type
_entity_poly.pdbx_seq_one_letter_code
_entity_poly.pdbx_strand_id
1 'polypeptide(L)'
;PDDYRIYSTSRPLLELNLDFAKWLCNVPQSSDTLKDVERKLSRLFNTEACLNGSFLSLPDTHFRTSSSNPGIDLDQVITVMEKLRSCDPKVQQLLFEHIQSILLTLPETAPCFEALRIYLILPFCHIFENEESFETVSAPFAQAATRLKKTADGRVLDYWILHIGRKFVQRIIELYKPLVVKIIQINSMGSTLATEQYQIVLEAVLELLKKVHNVSCNMAKPELVRHDAFYMKELNDMIDIKRDYDFWQARRYLAVEKKIVSFCDYPFLFDLKAKILLLQYHGQLEMQEAIRNAFMHNFQT
;
A
#
# COMPACT_ATOMS: atom_id res chain seq x y z
N PRO A 1 34.81 22.22 -32.45
CA PRO A 1 35.18 20.79 -32.58
C PRO A 1 33.96 19.94 -32.24
N ASP A 2 33.34 19.37 -33.26
CA ASP A 2 32.19 18.49 -33.08
C ASP A 2 32.64 17.18 -32.44
N ASP A 3 31.97 16.79 -31.36
CA ASP A 3 32.27 15.58 -30.61
C ASP A 3 31.66 14.36 -31.33
N TYR A 4 32.48 13.64 -32.09
CA TYR A 4 32.13 12.43 -32.82
C TYR A 4 32.28 11.14 -31.99
N ARG A 5 32.16 11.21 -30.67
CA ARG A 5 32.17 9.99 -29.84
C ARG A 5 30.91 9.17 -30.11
N ILE A 6 31.07 8.12 -30.93
CA ILE A 6 30.13 7.01 -31.01
C ILE A 6 30.21 6.27 -29.67
N TYR A 7 29.26 6.53 -28.78
CA TYR A 7 29.07 5.71 -27.59
C TYR A 7 28.77 4.28 -28.07
N SER A 8 29.66 3.33 -27.78
CA SER A 8 29.31 1.92 -27.93
C SER A 8 28.04 1.69 -27.11
N THR A 9 26.97 1.26 -27.77
CA THR A 9 25.70 0.88 -27.15
C THR A 9 26.00 0.12 -25.86
N SER A 10 25.76 0.78 -24.73
CA SER A 10 25.95 0.26 -23.39
C SER A 10 25.32 -1.12 -23.31
N ARG A 11 25.95 -2.08 -22.60
CA ARG A 11 25.33 -3.36 -22.28
C ARG A 11 23.83 -3.13 -21.99
N PRO A 12 22.90 -3.78 -22.71
CA PRO A 12 21.49 -3.51 -22.50
C PRO A 12 21.18 -3.73 -21.02
N LEU A 13 20.47 -2.77 -20.41
CA LEU A 13 19.97 -2.91 -19.05
C LEU A 13 19.20 -4.23 -18.97
N LEU A 14 19.36 -4.94 -17.85
CA LEU A 14 18.61 -6.17 -17.66
C LEU A 14 17.17 -5.79 -17.32
N GLU A 15 16.22 -6.20 -18.16
CA GLU A 15 14.81 -5.89 -17.97
C GLU A 15 14.04 -7.11 -17.48
N LEU A 16 13.17 -6.91 -16.50
CA LEU A 16 12.18 -7.88 -16.07
C LEU A 16 11.01 -7.88 -17.03
N ASN A 17 11.15 -8.62 -18.13
CA ASN A 17 10.08 -8.87 -19.09
C ASN A 17 9.59 -10.32 -18.99
N LEU A 18 8.57 -10.63 -19.80
CA LEU A 18 7.94 -11.95 -19.78
C LEU A 18 8.91 -13.08 -20.17
N ASP A 19 9.84 -12.84 -21.09
CA ASP A 19 10.79 -13.86 -21.51
C ASP A 19 11.85 -14.12 -20.43
N PHE A 20 12.29 -13.08 -19.73
CA PHE A 20 13.15 -13.24 -18.57
C PHE A 20 12.43 -13.98 -17.42
N ALA A 21 11.16 -13.68 -17.15
CA ALA A 21 10.37 -14.41 -16.16
C ALA A 21 10.14 -15.88 -16.55
N LYS A 22 9.87 -16.17 -17.84
CA LYS A 22 9.81 -17.55 -18.35
C LYS A 22 11.14 -18.27 -18.18
N TRP A 23 12.24 -17.60 -18.48
CA TRP A 23 13.58 -18.16 -18.28
C TRP A 23 13.76 -18.51 -16.80
N LEU A 24 13.54 -17.58 -15.88
CA LEU A 24 13.67 -17.79 -14.43
C LEU A 24 12.89 -19.02 -13.93
N CYS A 25 11.64 -19.20 -14.40
CA CYS A 25 10.82 -20.31 -13.94
C CYS A 25 11.16 -21.66 -14.59
N ASN A 26 11.92 -21.67 -15.68
CA ASN A 26 12.26 -22.88 -16.43
C ASN A 26 13.74 -23.29 -16.30
N VAL A 27 14.57 -22.53 -15.55
CA VAL A 27 15.99 -22.87 -15.43
C VAL A 27 16.17 -24.22 -14.72
N PRO A 28 17.13 -25.06 -15.15
CA PRO A 28 17.52 -26.23 -14.39
C PRO A 28 18.02 -25.84 -12.99
N GLN A 29 17.58 -26.56 -11.95
CA GLN A 29 17.94 -26.26 -10.55
C GLN A 29 19.32 -26.81 -10.15
N SER A 30 20.31 -26.63 -11.02
CA SER A 30 21.71 -26.97 -10.74
C SER A 30 22.40 -25.86 -9.93
N SER A 31 23.48 -26.18 -9.22
CA SER A 31 24.24 -25.20 -8.41
C SER A 31 24.76 -24.03 -9.25
N ASP A 32 25.30 -24.31 -10.44
CA ASP A 32 25.86 -23.27 -11.31
C ASP A 32 24.77 -22.40 -11.94
N THR A 33 23.62 -23.00 -12.28
CA THR A 33 22.48 -22.24 -12.81
C THR A 33 21.85 -21.35 -11.74
N LEU A 34 21.75 -21.81 -10.49
CA LEU A 34 21.21 -21.01 -9.40
C LEU A 34 22.08 -19.78 -9.11
N LYS A 35 23.42 -19.91 -9.16
CA LYS A 35 24.34 -18.77 -9.07
C LYS A 35 24.14 -17.76 -10.19
N ASP A 36 23.82 -18.22 -11.41
CA ASP A 36 23.51 -17.31 -12.52
C ASP A 36 22.16 -16.60 -12.32
N VAL A 37 21.15 -17.30 -11.82
CA VAL A 37 19.86 -16.70 -11.41
C VAL A 37 20.08 -15.63 -10.36
N GLU A 38 20.76 -15.96 -9.26
CA GLU A 38 21.07 -15.03 -8.18
C GLU A 38 21.77 -13.78 -8.72
N ARG A 39 22.84 -13.96 -9.51
CA ARG A 39 23.58 -12.85 -10.13
C ARG A 39 22.68 -11.95 -11.00
N LYS A 40 21.77 -12.53 -11.79
CA LYS A 40 20.87 -11.77 -12.65
C LYS A 40 19.79 -11.05 -11.84
N LEU A 41 19.20 -11.70 -10.83
CA LEU A 41 18.23 -11.07 -9.94
C LEU A 41 18.87 -9.92 -9.15
N SER A 42 20.08 -10.10 -8.60
CA SER A 42 20.79 -9.03 -7.92
C SER A 42 21.06 -7.84 -8.83
N ARG A 43 21.43 -8.06 -10.10
CA ARG A 43 21.58 -6.97 -11.06
C ARG A 43 20.26 -6.25 -11.36
N LEU A 44 19.18 -7.00 -11.51
CA LEU A 44 17.85 -6.46 -11.78
C LEU A 44 17.34 -5.61 -10.62
N PHE A 45 17.45 -6.09 -9.39
CA PHE A 45 16.85 -5.47 -8.21
C PHE A 45 17.74 -4.43 -7.52
N ASN A 46 19.07 -4.50 -7.67
CA ASN A 46 19.97 -3.51 -7.06
C ASN A 46 20.15 -2.23 -7.88
N THR A 47 19.62 -2.18 -9.11
CA THR A 47 19.69 -0.96 -9.93
C THR A 47 18.29 -0.44 -10.21
N GLU A 48 17.99 0.74 -9.69
CA GLU A 48 16.68 1.41 -9.89
C GLU A 48 16.33 1.49 -11.38
N ALA A 49 17.33 1.71 -12.24
CA ALA A 49 17.17 1.77 -13.70
C ALA A 49 16.61 0.48 -14.33
N CYS A 50 16.98 -0.71 -13.84
CA CYS A 50 16.54 -1.96 -14.44
C CYS A 50 15.04 -2.18 -14.21
N LEU A 51 14.55 -2.05 -12.97
CA LEU A 51 13.12 -2.15 -12.69
C LEU A 51 12.32 -1.00 -13.32
N ASN A 52 12.85 0.22 -13.29
CA ASN A 52 12.19 1.39 -13.88
C ASN A 52 11.97 1.25 -15.39
N GLY A 53 12.89 0.57 -16.10
CA GLY A 53 12.78 0.31 -17.53
C GLY A 53 11.97 -0.94 -17.90
N SER A 54 11.78 -1.86 -16.96
CA SER A 54 11.22 -3.20 -17.24
C SER A 54 9.79 -3.21 -17.77
N PHE A 55 8.99 -2.19 -17.42
CA PHE A 55 7.55 -2.16 -17.68
C PHE A 55 7.10 -0.91 -18.42
N LEU A 56 7.99 -0.27 -19.19
CA LEU A 56 7.62 0.91 -19.97
C LEU A 56 6.62 0.53 -21.07
N SER A 57 5.56 1.33 -21.26
CA SER A 57 4.52 1.03 -22.28
C SER A 57 5.04 1.05 -23.71
N LEU A 58 6.07 1.87 -23.97
CA LEU A 58 6.82 1.98 -25.21
C LEU A 58 8.31 2.23 -24.87
N PRO A 59 9.27 1.88 -25.75
CA PRO A 59 10.70 2.05 -25.48
C PRO A 59 11.11 3.47 -25.05
N ASP A 60 10.51 4.52 -25.65
CA ASP A 60 10.83 5.92 -25.35
C ASP A 60 9.96 6.55 -24.23
N THR A 61 9.10 5.76 -23.57
CA THR A 61 8.17 6.30 -22.55
C THR A 61 8.87 6.73 -21.27
N HIS A 62 10.12 6.30 -21.07
CA HIS A 62 11.02 6.88 -20.07
C HIS A 62 11.03 8.42 -20.18
N PHE A 63 11.22 8.96 -21.39
CA PHE A 63 11.21 10.42 -21.64
C PHE A 63 9.83 11.07 -21.51
N ARG A 64 8.76 10.28 -21.39
CA ARG A 64 7.38 10.75 -21.23
C ARG A 64 6.88 10.65 -19.79
N THR A 65 7.74 10.20 -18.88
CA THR A 65 7.37 10.08 -17.47
C THR A 65 7.38 11.44 -16.82
N SER A 66 6.28 11.73 -16.14
CA SER A 66 5.96 13.07 -15.63
C SER A 66 5.05 12.94 -14.42
N SER A 67 4.80 14.05 -13.74
CA SER A 67 3.82 14.12 -12.65
C SER A 67 2.42 13.62 -13.05
N SER A 68 2.09 13.59 -14.34
CA SER A 68 0.82 13.10 -14.86
C SER A 68 0.83 11.70 -15.48
N ASN A 69 2.00 11.15 -15.79
CA ASN A 69 2.10 9.87 -16.49
C ASN A 69 3.24 9.02 -15.91
N PRO A 70 2.96 7.83 -15.34
CA PRO A 70 4.00 6.93 -14.86
C PRO A 70 4.80 6.28 -15.99
N GLY A 71 4.24 6.23 -17.20
CA GLY A 71 4.87 5.60 -18.36
C GLY A 71 4.95 4.07 -18.32
N ILE A 72 4.20 3.44 -17.41
CA ILE A 72 4.20 1.97 -17.23
C ILE A 72 2.99 1.29 -17.89
N ASP A 73 3.20 0.07 -18.38
CA ASP A 73 2.15 -0.86 -18.80
C ASP A 73 1.80 -1.80 -17.64
N LEU A 74 0.66 -1.54 -17.00
CA LEU A 74 0.19 -2.33 -15.87
C LEU A 74 -0.14 -3.79 -16.26
N ASP A 75 -0.58 -4.03 -17.48
CA ASP A 75 -0.93 -5.38 -17.92
C ASP A 75 0.31 -6.24 -18.11
N GLN A 76 1.42 -5.62 -18.56
CA GLN A 76 2.73 -6.27 -18.55
C GLN A 76 3.21 -6.55 -17.12
N VAL A 77 3.07 -5.59 -16.18
CA VAL A 77 3.41 -5.81 -14.77
C VAL A 77 2.67 -7.04 -14.23
N ILE A 78 1.34 -7.08 -14.39
CA ILE A 78 0.49 -8.18 -13.92
C ILE A 78 0.93 -9.51 -14.55
N THR A 79 1.10 -9.53 -15.88
CA THR A 79 1.46 -10.74 -16.62
C THR A 79 2.81 -11.30 -16.16
N VAL A 80 3.80 -10.44 -15.96
CA VAL A 80 5.14 -10.84 -15.54
C VAL A 80 5.15 -11.30 -14.08
N MET A 81 4.50 -10.55 -13.17
CA MET A 81 4.41 -10.92 -11.76
C MET A 81 3.67 -12.24 -11.54
N GLU A 82 2.62 -12.49 -12.32
CA GLU A 82 1.90 -13.77 -12.28
C GLU A 82 2.76 -14.90 -12.85
N LYS A 83 3.56 -14.65 -13.90
CA LYS A 83 4.52 -15.66 -14.37
C LYS A 83 5.53 -16.02 -13.28
N LEU A 84 6.06 -15.02 -12.56
CA LEU A 84 7.02 -15.25 -11.48
C LEU A 84 6.47 -16.11 -10.35
N ARG A 85 5.16 -16.10 -10.07
CA ARG A 85 4.53 -17.01 -9.07
C ARG A 85 4.81 -18.49 -9.35
N SER A 86 4.96 -18.87 -10.63
CA SER A 86 5.17 -20.27 -11.05
C SER A 86 6.63 -20.76 -10.95
N CYS A 87 7.56 -19.92 -10.50
CA CYS A 87 8.97 -20.27 -10.41
C CYS A 87 9.26 -21.24 -9.26
N ASP A 88 10.37 -21.98 -9.37
CA ASP A 88 10.86 -22.92 -8.37
C ASP A 88 11.01 -22.27 -6.98
N PRO A 89 10.76 -23.00 -5.87
CA PRO A 89 10.88 -22.45 -4.51
C PRO A 89 12.21 -21.74 -4.20
N LYS A 90 13.34 -22.20 -4.76
CA LYS A 90 14.64 -21.52 -4.56
C LYS A 90 14.67 -20.15 -5.24
N VAL A 91 14.06 -20.04 -6.42
CA VAL A 91 13.92 -18.76 -7.12
C VAL A 91 12.93 -17.86 -6.37
N GLN A 92 11.85 -18.42 -5.82
CA GLN A 92 10.93 -17.66 -4.96
C GLN A 92 11.61 -17.08 -3.74
N GLN A 93 12.47 -17.86 -3.09
CA GLN A 93 13.25 -17.40 -1.94
C GLN A 93 14.16 -16.23 -2.34
N LEU A 94 14.88 -16.33 -3.47
CA LEU A 94 15.71 -15.23 -3.96
C LEU A 94 14.87 -13.99 -4.29
N LEU A 95 13.71 -14.15 -4.93
CA LEU A 95 12.79 -13.04 -5.20
C LEU A 95 12.33 -12.38 -3.89
N PHE A 96 11.97 -13.18 -2.89
CA PHE A 96 11.57 -12.71 -1.57
C PHE A 96 12.66 -11.85 -0.91
N GLU A 97 13.90 -12.35 -0.86
CA GLU A 97 15.04 -11.62 -0.29
C GLU A 97 15.30 -10.28 -1.00
N HIS A 98 15.22 -10.24 -2.33
CA HIS A 98 15.40 -9.00 -3.08
C HIS A 98 14.23 -8.01 -2.88
N ILE A 99 12.99 -8.49 -2.81
CA ILE A 99 11.82 -7.65 -2.54
C ILE A 99 11.91 -7.04 -1.13
N GLN A 100 12.29 -7.82 -0.12
CA GLN A 100 12.55 -7.30 1.23
C GLN A 100 13.63 -6.21 1.21
N SER A 101 14.75 -6.43 0.50
CA SER A 101 15.82 -5.45 0.36
C SER A 101 15.35 -4.12 -0.26
N ILE A 102 14.51 -4.19 -1.30
CA ILE A 102 13.92 -2.99 -1.91
C ILE A 102 13.00 -2.27 -0.94
N LEU A 103 12.17 -3.00 -0.20
CA LEU A 103 11.22 -2.41 0.75
C LEU A 103 11.92 -1.64 1.88
N LEU A 104 13.11 -2.07 2.29
CA LEU A 104 13.95 -1.37 3.26
C LEU A 104 14.55 -0.07 2.71
N THR A 105 14.69 0.04 1.38
CA THR A 105 15.33 1.16 0.70
C THR A 105 14.35 2.03 -0.10
N LEU A 106 13.04 1.78 0.04
CA LEU A 106 12.02 2.57 -0.64
C LEU A 106 12.13 4.07 -0.29
N PRO A 107 12.18 4.96 -1.29
CA PRO A 107 12.47 6.37 -1.08
C PRO A 107 11.32 7.08 -0.35
N GLU A 108 11.63 7.79 0.74
CA GLU A 108 10.66 8.66 1.42
C GLU A 108 10.39 9.97 0.66
N THR A 109 11.35 10.36 -0.18
CA THR A 109 11.30 11.45 -1.14
C THR A 109 11.95 10.96 -2.42
N ALA A 110 11.26 11.07 -3.54
CA ALA A 110 11.72 10.50 -4.79
C ALA A 110 12.78 11.41 -5.44
N PRO A 111 13.95 10.87 -5.86
CA PRO A 111 14.97 11.66 -6.56
C PRO A 111 14.51 12.11 -7.95
N CYS A 112 13.56 11.38 -8.55
CA CYS A 112 12.87 11.70 -9.79
C CYS A 112 11.51 11.00 -9.81
N PHE A 113 10.64 11.34 -10.79
CA PHE A 113 9.36 10.67 -10.91
C PHE A 113 9.49 9.16 -11.12
N GLU A 114 10.52 8.70 -11.83
CA GLU A 114 10.68 7.27 -12.15
C GLU A 114 10.76 6.38 -10.92
N ALA A 115 11.42 6.87 -9.86
CA ALA A 115 11.54 6.17 -8.59
C ALA A 115 10.17 5.88 -7.95
N LEU A 116 9.10 6.59 -8.32
CA LEU A 116 7.75 6.32 -7.83
C LEU A 116 7.09 5.11 -8.52
N ARG A 117 7.58 4.65 -9.68
CA ARG A 117 6.99 3.51 -10.40
C ARG A 117 6.99 2.25 -9.54
N ILE A 118 7.97 2.10 -8.66
CA ILE A 118 8.10 0.94 -7.76
C ILE A 118 6.86 0.77 -6.87
N TYR A 119 6.20 1.86 -6.46
CA TYR A 119 4.97 1.83 -5.66
C TYR A 119 3.77 1.30 -6.44
N LEU A 120 3.83 1.34 -7.77
CA LEU A 120 2.80 0.82 -8.67
C LEU A 120 3.08 -0.63 -9.07
N ILE A 121 4.35 -1.03 -9.08
CA ILE A 121 4.82 -2.36 -9.52
C ILE A 121 4.77 -3.39 -8.38
N LEU A 122 5.37 -3.07 -7.22
CA LEU A 122 5.57 -4.03 -6.12
C LEU A 122 4.28 -4.71 -5.63
N PRO A 123 3.14 -4.01 -5.46
CA PRO A 123 1.92 -4.66 -4.97
C PRO A 123 1.43 -5.83 -5.82
N PHE A 124 1.81 -5.91 -7.09
CA PHE A 124 1.43 -7.05 -7.95
C PHE A 124 2.30 -8.29 -7.74
N CYS A 125 3.40 -8.19 -7.01
CA CYS A 125 4.18 -9.35 -6.64
C CYS A 125 3.40 -10.24 -5.66
N HIS A 126 3.30 -11.53 -5.96
CA HIS A 126 2.58 -12.50 -5.13
C HIS A 126 3.14 -12.63 -3.70
N ILE A 127 4.38 -12.22 -3.46
CA ILE A 127 5.02 -12.18 -2.13
C ILE A 127 4.20 -11.36 -1.13
N PHE A 128 3.46 -10.34 -1.58
CA PHE A 128 2.56 -9.54 -0.73
C PHE A 128 1.35 -10.31 -0.20
N GLU A 129 1.00 -11.44 -0.83
CA GLU A 129 -0.14 -12.27 -0.42
C GLU A 129 0.22 -13.22 0.72
N ASN A 130 1.51 -13.39 1.02
CA ASN A 130 1.94 -14.24 2.13
C ASN A 130 1.73 -13.52 3.47
N GLU A 131 0.65 -13.91 4.15
CA GLU A 131 0.25 -13.35 5.43
C GLU A 131 1.33 -13.51 6.51
N GLU A 132 2.17 -14.54 6.47
CA GLU A 132 3.21 -14.77 7.49
C GLU A 132 4.37 -13.78 7.37
N SER A 133 4.59 -13.22 6.18
CA SER A 133 5.66 -12.26 5.94
C SER A 133 5.22 -10.80 6.00
N PHE A 134 4.00 -10.51 6.46
CA PHE A 134 3.43 -9.15 6.39
C PHE A 134 4.32 -8.09 7.06
N GLU A 135 4.99 -8.43 8.16
CA GLU A 135 5.87 -7.51 8.90
C GLU A 135 7.09 -7.04 8.10
N THR A 136 7.53 -7.86 7.15
CA THR A 136 8.73 -7.61 6.32
C THR A 136 8.38 -7.25 4.88
N VAL A 137 7.12 -7.38 4.48
CA VAL A 137 6.65 -7.14 3.11
C VAL A 137 5.58 -6.04 3.07
N SER A 138 4.36 -6.37 3.47
CA SER A 138 3.20 -5.47 3.32
C SER A 138 3.25 -4.28 4.27
N ALA A 139 3.73 -4.46 5.50
CA ALA A 139 3.85 -3.40 6.48
C ALA A 139 4.90 -2.34 6.08
N PRO A 140 6.14 -2.69 5.71
CA PRO A 140 7.13 -1.72 5.22
C PRO A 140 6.64 -0.95 3.99
N PHE A 141 5.96 -1.62 3.05
CA PHE A 141 5.37 -0.95 1.89
C PHE A 141 4.32 0.09 2.31
N ALA A 142 3.36 -0.28 3.18
CA ALA A 142 2.33 0.63 3.64
C ALA A 142 2.91 1.83 4.39
N GLN A 143 3.94 1.61 5.21
CA GLN A 143 4.65 2.68 5.90
C GLN A 143 5.36 3.62 4.90
N ALA A 144 6.07 3.08 3.92
CA ALA A 144 6.74 3.87 2.88
C ALA A 144 5.74 4.71 2.07
N ALA A 145 4.62 4.12 1.64
CA ALA A 145 3.56 4.83 0.92
C ALA A 145 2.89 5.93 1.77
N THR A 146 2.76 5.70 3.08
CA THR A 146 2.22 6.68 4.03
C THR A 146 3.18 7.85 4.25
N ARG A 147 4.50 7.61 4.25
CA ARG A 147 5.50 8.69 4.33
C ARG A 147 5.44 9.61 3.12
N LEU A 148 5.29 9.04 1.91
CA LEU A 148 5.10 9.83 0.67
C LEU A 148 3.87 10.74 0.71
N LYS A 149 2.78 10.35 1.38
CA LYS A 149 1.55 11.18 1.47
C LYS A 149 1.83 12.60 1.98
N LYS A 150 2.89 12.79 2.76
CA LYS A 150 3.28 14.08 3.35
C LYS A 150 4.13 14.95 2.41
N THR A 151 4.41 14.50 1.18
CA THR A 151 5.31 15.17 0.23
C THR A 151 4.62 15.50 -1.09
N ALA A 152 5.29 16.25 -1.97
CA ALA A 152 4.82 16.49 -3.34
C ALA A 152 4.69 15.19 -4.16
N ASP A 153 5.58 14.23 -3.88
CA ASP A 153 5.60 12.92 -4.53
C ASP A 153 4.35 12.11 -4.23
N GLY A 154 3.80 12.23 -3.01
CA GLY A 154 2.53 11.63 -2.64
C GLY A 154 1.38 12.04 -3.56
N ARG A 155 1.34 13.32 -3.99
CA ARG A 155 0.32 13.85 -4.91
C ARG A 155 0.51 13.32 -6.33
N VAL A 156 1.75 13.15 -6.77
CA VAL A 156 2.07 12.51 -8.05
C VAL A 156 1.57 11.07 -8.05
N LEU A 157 1.86 10.33 -6.99
CA LEU A 157 1.38 8.95 -6.85
C LEU A 157 -0.15 8.88 -6.81
N ASP A 158 -0.83 9.80 -6.11
CA ASP A 158 -2.30 9.88 -6.12
C ASP A 158 -2.85 10.09 -7.53
N TYR A 159 -2.23 11.01 -8.29
CA TYR A 159 -2.60 11.25 -9.68
C TYR A 159 -2.34 10.02 -10.54
N TRP A 160 -1.22 9.31 -10.36
CA TRP A 160 -0.93 8.10 -11.11
C TRP A 160 -1.89 6.96 -10.81
N ILE A 161 -2.24 6.73 -9.54
CA ILE A 161 -3.26 5.74 -9.13
C ILE A 161 -4.59 6.04 -9.83
N LEU A 162 -4.96 7.32 -9.91
CA LEU A 162 -6.16 7.78 -10.62
C LEU A 162 -6.16 7.46 -12.12
N HIS A 163 -5.00 7.24 -12.75
CA HIS A 163 -4.87 6.97 -14.20
C HIS A 163 -4.63 5.49 -14.49
N ILE A 164 -3.84 4.80 -13.66
CA ILE A 164 -3.65 3.35 -13.72
C ILE A 164 -4.96 2.62 -13.47
N GLY A 165 -5.82 3.18 -12.61
CA GLY A 165 -7.22 2.84 -12.53
C GLY A 165 -7.53 1.60 -11.67
N ARG A 166 -8.65 0.96 -11.99
CA ARG A 166 -9.33 -0.02 -11.13
C ARG A 166 -8.46 -1.18 -10.66
N LYS A 167 -7.62 -1.75 -11.54
CA LYS A 167 -6.83 -2.96 -11.23
C LYS A 167 -5.89 -2.75 -10.04
N PHE A 168 -5.24 -1.58 -9.97
CA PHE A 168 -4.36 -1.24 -8.85
C PHE A 168 -5.14 -1.04 -7.55
N VAL A 169 -6.24 -0.28 -7.60
CA VAL A 169 -7.09 -0.04 -6.43
C VAL A 169 -7.59 -1.35 -5.83
N GLN A 170 -8.11 -2.23 -6.68
CA GLN A 170 -8.60 -3.54 -6.26
C GLN A 170 -7.49 -4.39 -5.64
N ARG A 171 -6.28 -4.37 -6.24
CA ARG A 171 -5.13 -5.09 -5.69
C ARG A 171 -4.76 -4.62 -4.28
N ILE A 172 -4.77 -3.30 -4.01
CA ILE A 172 -4.50 -2.79 -2.66
C ILE A 172 -5.60 -3.22 -1.68
N ILE A 173 -6.87 -3.18 -2.09
CA ILE A 173 -7.99 -3.64 -1.24
C ILE A 173 -7.83 -5.12 -0.86
N GLU A 174 -7.52 -5.97 -1.83
CA GLU A 174 -7.34 -7.42 -1.66
C GLU A 174 -6.17 -7.75 -0.73
N LEU A 175 -5.06 -7.01 -0.80
CA LEU A 175 -3.90 -7.23 0.06
C LEU A 175 -4.10 -6.72 1.48
N TYR A 176 -4.71 -5.54 1.64
CA TYR A 176 -4.61 -4.81 2.90
C TYR A 176 -5.84 -4.93 3.82
N LYS A 177 -7.04 -5.25 3.31
CA LYS A 177 -8.19 -5.53 4.18
C LYS A 177 -7.99 -6.79 5.07
N PRO A 178 -7.55 -7.94 4.53
CA PRO A 178 -7.25 -9.11 5.37
C PRO A 178 -6.17 -8.81 6.41
N LEU A 179 -5.19 -7.97 6.04
CA LEU A 179 -4.14 -7.57 6.97
C LEU A 179 -4.67 -6.74 8.15
N VAL A 180 -5.65 -5.85 7.94
CA VAL A 180 -6.32 -5.14 9.05
C VAL A 180 -6.97 -6.16 10.01
N VAL A 181 -7.68 -7.16 9.49
CA VAL A 181 -8.30 -8.22 10.30
C VAL A 181 -7.23 -8.97 11.12
N LYS A 182 -6.15 -9.41 10.47
CA LYS A 182 -5.03 -10.12 11.14
C LYS A 182 -4.43 -9.29 12.26
N ILE A 183 -4.16 -8.00 12.04
CA ILE A 183 -3.56 -7.13 13.06
C ILE A 183 -4.51 -6.92 14.26
N ILE A 184 -5.82 -6.76 14.04
CA ILE A 184 -6.80 -6.67 15.14
C ILE A 184 -6.81 -7.97 15.95
N GLN A 185 -6.78 -9.13 15.29
CA GLN A 185 -6.73 -10.44 15.96
C GLN A 185 -5.47 -10.57 16.83
N ILE A 186 -4.29 -10.21 16.30
CA ILE A 186 -3.04 -10.25 17.07
C ILE A 186 -3.12 -9.33 18.29
N ASN A 187 -3.63 -8.11 18.13
CA ASN A 187 -3.78 -7.15 19.23
C ASN A 187 -4.73 -7.64 20.33
N SER A 188 -5.76 -8.43 19.98
CA SER A 188 -6.70 -9.01 20.94
C SER A 188 -6.08 -10.09 21.85
N MET A 189 -4.92 -10.65 21.47
CA MET A 189 -4.23 -11.74 22.21
C MET A 189 -3.31 -11.25 23.35
N GLY A 190 -3.19 -9.93 23.56
CA GLY A 190 -2.81 -9.38 24.87
C GLY A 190 -1.33 -9.21 25.22
N SER A 191 -0.41 -9.04 24.26
CA SER A 191 1.01 -8.68 24.58
C SER A 191 1.30 -7.18 24.40
N THR A 192 1.66 -6.49 25.48
CA THR A 192 1.72 -5.01 25.56
C THR A 192 2.77 -4.33 24.66
N LEU A 193 3.96 -4.91 24.50
CA LEU A 193 5.00 -4.35 23.62
C LEU A 193 4.68 -4.56 22.13
N ALA A 194 4.08 -5.70 21.79
CA ALA A 194 3.65 -5.97 20.43
C ALA A 194 2.52 -5.01 20.02
N THR A 195 1.66 -4.61 20.98
CA THR A 195 0.57 -3.65 20.73
C THR A 195 1.06 -2.34 20.13
N GLU A 196 2.14 -1.72 20.60
CA GLU A 196 2.59 -0.42 20.07
C GLU A 196 3.11 -0.53 18.63
N GLN A 197 3.95 -1.53 18.34
CA GLN A 197 4.44 -1.78 16.99
C GLN A 197 3.28 -2.08 16.03
N TYR A 198 2.32 -2.91 16.44
CA TYR A 198 1.16 -3.23 15.62
C TYR A 198 0.18 -2.07 15.46
N GLN A 199 0.14 -1.10 16.39
CA GLN A 199 -0.60 0.16 16.19
C GLN A 199 0.02 1.01 15.07
N ILE A 200 1.36 1.12 15.02
CA ILE A 200 2.07 1.83 13.94
C ILE A 200 1.80 1.15 12.59
N VAL A 201 1.85 -0.19 12.55
CA VAL A 201 1.57 -0.94 11.33
C VAL A 201 0.09 -0.79 10.92
N LEU A 202 -0.84 -0.90 11.87
CA LEU A 202 -2.27 -0.70 11.62
C LEU A 202 -2.56 0.69 11.07
N GLU A 203 -1.96 1.73 11.65
CA GLU A 203 -2.10 3.11 11.16
C GLU A 203 -1.62 3.22 9.71
N ALA A 204 -0.43 2.68 9.39
CA ALA A 204 0.11 2.73 8.04
C ALA A 204 -0.77 2.00 7.01
N VAL A 205 -1.30 0.84 7.37
CA VAL A 205 -2.22 0.07 6.52
C VAL A 205 -3.52 0.85 6.28
N LEU A 206 -4.12 1.41 7.34
CA LEU A 206 -5.35 2.18 7.23
C LEU A 206 -5.15 3.50 6.46
N GLU A 207 -4.00 4.16 6.62
CA GLU A 207 -3.64 5.36 5.87
C GLU A 207 -3.42 5.07 4.38
N LEU A 208 -2.84 3.92 4.02
CA LEU A 208 -2.75 3.46 2.63
C LEU A 208 -4.15 3.20 2.04
N LEU A 209 -5.01 2.47 2.77
CA LEU A 209 -6.40 2.24 2.35
C LEU A 209 -7.17 3.56 2.18
N LYS A 210 -6.98 4.52 3.09
CA LYS A 210 -7.59 5.86 3.02
C LYS A 210 -7.10 6.65 1.83
N LYS A 211 -5.79 6.59 1.51
CA LYS A 211 -5.21 7.22 0.31
C LYS A 211 -5.88 6.67 -0.95
N VAL A 212 -5.92 5.35 -1.09
CA VAL A 212 -6.51 4.69 -2.28
C VAL A 212 -8.02 4.92 -2.36
N HIS A 213 -8.75 4.89 -1.25
CA HIS A 213 -10.17 5.26 -1.19
C HIS A 213 -10.41 6.69 -1.68
N ASN A 214 -9.65 7.67 -1.16
CA ASN A 214 -9.82 9.07 -1.54
C ASN A 214 -9.55 9.31 -3.03
N VAL A 215 -8.55 8.62 -3.60
CA VAL A 215 -8.30 8.65 -5.04
C VAL A 215 -9.45 8.02 -5.83
N SER A 216 -10.00 6.91 -5.33
CA SER A 216 -11.08 6.16 -5.99
C SER A 216 -12.42 6.90 -6.02
N CYS A 217 -12.68 7.73 -5.02
CA CYS A 217 -13.88 8.56 -4.90
C CYS A 217 -13.67 9.99 -5.40
N ASN A 218 -12.60 10.26 -6.16
CA ASN A 218 -12.34 11.59 -6.70
C ASN A 218 -13.44 11.97 -7.71
N MET A 219 -14.25 12.97 -7.36
CA MET A 219 -15.41 13.42 -8.14
C MET A 219 -15.07 13.92 -9.55
N ALA A 220 -13.79 14.20 -9.86
CA ALA A 220 -13.35 14.62 -11.18
C ALA A 220 -13.26 13.46 -12.20
N LYS A 221 -13.39 12.20 -11.77
CA LYS A 221 -13.37 11.02 -12.64
C LYS A 221 -14.46 10.01 -12.26
N PRO A 222 -14.82 9.07 -13.16
CA PRO A 222 -15.66 7.94 -12.81
C PRO A 222 -15.08 7.15 -11.64
N GLU A 223 -15.93 6.68 -10.74
CA GLU A 223 -15.54 5.84 -9.61
C GLU A 223 -14.71 4.64 -10.08
N LEU A 224 -13.48 4.53 -9.55
CA LEU A 224 -12.59 3.43 -9.89
C LEU A 224 -13.14 2.10 -9.37
N VAL A 225 -13.73 2.12 -8.18
CA VAL A 225 -14.40 1.00 -7.52
C VAL A 225 -15.68 1.49 -6.85
N ARG A 226 -16.63 0.59 -6.65
CA ARG A 226 -17.87 0.88 -5.95
C ARG A 226 -17.58 1.28 -4.50
N HIS A 227 -18.41 2.15 -3.93
CA HIS A 227 -18.30 2.57 -2.54
C HIS A 227 -18.27 1.40 -1.51
N ASP A 228 -18.96 0.30 -1.80
CA ASP A 228 -19.02 -0.88 -0.92
C ASP A 228 -17.77 -1.76 -0.97
N ALA A 229 -16.84 -1.53 -1.91
CA ALA A 229 -15.61 -2.33 -2.04
C ALA A 229 -14.72 -2.27 -0.78
N PHE A 230 -14.73 -1.13 -0.09
CA PHE A 230 -13.92 -0.93 1.11
C PHE A 230 -14.60 -1.42 2.39
N TYR A 231 -15.89 -1.73 2.38
CA TYR A 231 -16.61 -2.14 3.59
C TYR A 231 -16.03 -3.42 4.18
N MET A 232 -15.78 -3.40 5.49
CA MET A 232 -15.28 -4.50 6.29
C MET A 232 -16.35 -4.89 7.31
N LYS A 233 -17.10 -5.95 7.01
CA LYS A 233 -18.20 -6.41 7.88
C LYS A 233 -17.66 -6.98 9.19
N GLU A 234 -16.47 -7.56 9.13
CA GLU A 234 -15.72 -8.16 10.23
C GLU A 234 -15.54 -7.17 11.39
N LEU A 235 -15.42 -5.88 11.10
CA LEU A 235 -15.29 -4.84 12.13
C LEU A 235 -16.48 -4.80 13.10
N ASN A 236 -17.69 -5.17 12.66
CA ASN A 236 -18.86 -5.18 13.55
C ASN A 236 -18.70 -6.13 14.73
N ASP A 237 -17.93 -7.21 14.56
CA ASP A 237 -17.75 -8.25 15.57
C ASP A 237 -16.38 -8.14 16.28
N MET A 238 -15.41 -7.49 15.63
CA MET A 238 -14.03 -7.42 16.13
C MET A 238 -13.71 -6.17 16.96
N ILE A 239 -14.48 -5.08 16.81
CA ILE A 239 -14.25 -3.84 17.55
C ILE A 239 -15.51 -3.38 18.28
N ASP A 240 -15.33 -2.80 19.47
CA ASP A 240 -16.39 -2.06 20.14
C ASP A 240 -16.48 -0.66 19.54
N ILE A 241 -17.35 -0.52 18.54
CA ILE A 241 -17.56 0.72 17.78
C ILE A 241 -17.94 1.89 18.69
N LYS A 242 -18.70 1.66 19.76
CA LYS A 242 -19.11 2.74 20.69
C LYS A 242 -17.91 3.22 21.49
N ARG A 243 -17.12 2.28 22.02
CA ARG A 243 -15.90 2.60 22.76
C ARG A 243 -14.84 3.27 21.89
N ASP A 244 -14.69 2.82 20.64
CA ASP A 244 -13.82 3.46 19.65
C ASP A 244 -14.27 4.91 19.39
N TYR A 245 -15.57 5.15 19.29
CA TYR A 245 -16.15 6.48 19.13
C TYR A 245 -15.93 7.39 20.35
N ASP A 246 -16.13 6.88 21.57
CA ASP A 246 -15.86 7.62 22.80
C ASP A 246 -14.37 8.02 22.87
N PHE A 247 -13.48 7.08 22.57
CA PHE A 247 -12.05 7.33 22.49
C PHE A 247 -11.72 8.38 21.40
N TRP A 248 -12.34 8.26 20.23
CA TRP A 248 -12.18 9.18 19.10
C TRP A 248 -12.62 10.61 19.43
N GLN A 249 -13.66 10.78 20.25
CA GLN A 249 -14.10 12.09 20.72
C GLN A 249 -13.15 12.63 21.80
N ALA A 250 -12.83 11.81 22.80
CA ALA A 250 -12.02 12.23 23.95
C ALA A 250 -10.61 12.69 23.55
N ARG A 251 -9.98 12.05 22.56
CA ARG A 251 -8.64 12.44 22.07
C ARG A 251 -8.57 13.85 21.46
N ARG A 252 -9.71 14.49 21.16
CA ARG A 252 -9.74 15.90 20.72
C ARG A 252 -9.46 16.88 21.86
N TYR A 253 -9.69 16.44 23.10
CA TYR A 253 -9.55 17.25 24.31
C TYR A 253 -8.37 16.81 25.17
N LEU A 254 -7.97 15.55 25.06
CA LEU A 254 -6.81 14.99 25.75
C LEU A 254 -5.56 15.21 24.89
N ALA A 255 -4.52 15.81 25.47
CA ALA A 255 -3.17 15.80 24.90
C ALA A 255 -2.57 14.39 25.05
N VAL A 256 -3.11 13.41 24.34
CA VAL A 256 -2.65 12.03 24.42
C VAL A 256 -1.33 11.91 23.67
N GLU A 257 -0.24 11.65 24.40
CA GLU A 257 1.09 11.40 23.79
C GLU A 257 1.12 10.12 22.94
N LYS A 258 0.28 9.13 23.28
CA LYS A 258 0.16 7.86 22.54
C LYS A 258 -0.93 7.92 21.48
N LYS A 259 -0.53 7.87 20.21
CA LYS A 259 -1.43 7.82 19.06
C LYS A 259 -2.00 6.41 18.89
N ILE A 260 -3.07 6.08 19.61
CA ILE A 260 -3.84 4.86 19.38
C ILE A 260 -4.75 5.09 18.17
N VAL A 261 -4.79 4.13 17.26
CA VAL A 261 -5.66 4.17 16.08
C VAL A 261 -7.12 4.10 16.52
N SER A 262 -7.95 4.96 15.93
CA SER A 262 -9.41 4.83 16.00
C SER A 262 -9.98 4.56 14.62
N PHE A 263 -10.87 3.57 14.52
CA PHE A 263 -11.54 3.25 13.25
C PHE A 263 -12.55 4.33 12.82
N CYS A 264 -13.00 5.18 13.75
CA CYS A 264 -13.78 6.38 13.43
C CYS A 264 -13.04 7.40 12.54
N ASP A 265 -11.70 7.31 12.38
CA ASP A 265 -10.95 8.08 11.37
C ASP A 265 -11.05 7.52 9.94
N TYR A 266 -11.60 6.33 9.81
CA TYR A 266 -11.68 5.56 8.58
C TYR A 266 -13.13 5.08 8.31
N PRO A 267 -14.15 5.97 8.33
CA PRO A 267 -15.57 5.59 8.23
C PRO A 267 -15.95 4.95 6.89
N PHE A 268 -15.08 5.03 5.87
CA PHE A 268 -15.25 4.34 4.60
C PHE A 268 -15.11 2.81 4.71
N LEU A 269 -14.52 2.31 5.80
CA LEU A 269 -14.43 0.88 6.09
C LEU A 269 -15.70 0.34 6.75
N PHE A 270 -16.52 1.21 7.35
CA PHE A 270 -17.76 0.79 7.99
C PHE A 270 -18.84 0.49 6.97
N ASP A 271 -19.46 -0.67 7.12
CA ASP A 271 -20.66 -1.03 6.39
C ASP A 271 -21.89 -0.27 6.92
N LEU A 272 -23.05 -0.51 6.30
CA LEU A 272 -24.28 0.20 6.68
C LEU A 272 -24.68 -0.06 8.14
N LYS A 273 -24.47 -1.28 8.65
CA LYS A 273 -24.80 -1.65 10.04
C LYS A 273 -23.97 -0.85 11.03
N ALA A 274 -22.65 -0.82 10.85
CA ALA A 274 -21.73 -0.05 11.68
C ALA A 274 -22.04 1.46 11.63
N LYS A 275 -22.36 1.99 10.45
CA LYS A 275 -22.73 3.41 10.27
C LYS A 275 -24.03 3.79 10.99
N ILE A 276 -25.07 2.95 10.91
CA ILE A 276 -26.32 3.18 11.64
C ILE A 276 -26.07 3.14 13.15
N LEU A 277 -25.29 2.18 13.63
CA LEU A 277 -24.93 2.07 15.05
C LEU A 277 -24.22 3.34 15.56
N LEU A 278 -23.23 3.84 14.82
CA LEU A 278 -22.53 5.08 15.15
C LEU A 278 -23.48 6.28 15.18
N LEU A 279 -24.34 6.42 14.18
CA LEU A 279 -25.27 7.55 14.08
C LEU A 279 -26.27 7.54 15.26
N GLN A 280 -26.84 6.39 15.58
CA GLN A 280 -27.75 6.23 16.72
C GLN A 280 -27.04 6.53 18.04
N TYR A 281 -25.81 6.05 18.21
CA TYR A 281 -25.04 6.27 19.43
C TYR A 281 -24.66 7.75 19.61
N HIS A 282 -24.19 8.41 18.55
CA HIS A 282 -23.91 9.84 18.56
C HIS A 282 -25.16 10.66 18.95
N GLY A 283 -26.31 10.38 18.34
CA GLY A 283 -27.57 11.07 18.68
C GLY A 283 -28.00 10.88 20.14
N GLN A 284 -27.73 9.71 20.74
CA GLN A 284 -27.96 9.48 22.17
C GLN A 284 -27.07 10.36 23.05
N LEU A 285 -25.78 10.49 22.69
CA LEU A 285 -24.84 11.33 23.43
C LEU A 285 -25.19 12.82 23.34
N GLU A 286 -25.55 13.31 22.14
CA GLU A 286 -25.98 14.69 21.95
C GLU A 286 -27.25 15.02 22.76
N MET A 287 -28.22 14.10 22.77
CA MET A 287 -29.43 14.25 23.58
C MET A 287 -29.12 14.33 25.07
N GLN A 288 -28.23 13.45 25.58
CA GLN A 288 -27.83 13.47 26.99
C GLN A 288 -27.10 14.76 27.36
N GLU A 289 -26.23 15.26 26.49
CA GLU A 289 -25.53 16.52 26.70
C GLU A 289 -26.47 17.72 26.71
N ALA A 290 -27.43 17.78 25.78
CA ALA A 290 -28.43 18.84 25.74
C ALA A 290 -29.29 18.85 27.01
N ILE A 291 -29.73 17.68 27.48
CA ILE A 291 -30.48 17.54 28.74
C ILE A 291 -29.64 18.03 29.91
N ARG A 292 -28.37 17.59 30.01
CA ARG A 292 -27.45 18.01 31.07
C ARG A 292 -27.25 19.53 31.08
N ASN A 293 -27.05 20.13 29.92
CA ASN A 293 -26.86 21.58 29.80
C ASN A 293 -28.13 22.36 30.19
N ALA A 294 -29.31 21.88 29.80
CA ALA A 294 -30.59 22.47 30.21
C ALA A 294 -30.81 22.40 31.73
N PHE A 295 -30.50 21.25 32.35
CA PHE A 295 -30.54 21.12 33.81
C PHE A 295 -29.58 22.12 34.47
N MET A 296 -28.32 22.20 34.02
CA MET A 296 -27.34 23.13 34.60
C MET A 296 -27.76 24.60 34.45
N HIS A 297 -28.38 24.97 33.34
CA HIS A 297 -28.90 26.33 33.13
C HIS A 297 -30.02 26.68 34.12
N ASN A 298 -30.95 25.75 34.36
CA ASN A 298 -32.06 25.94 35.30
C ASN A 298 -31.61 26.05 36.77
N PHE A 299 -30.42 25.55 37.14
CA PHE A 299 -29.85 25.73 38.48
C PHE A 299 -29.07 27.05 38.65
N GLN A 300 -28.80 27.78 37.56
CA GLN A 300 -28.10 29.06 37.58
C GLN A 300 -29.04 30.28 37.52
N THR A 301 -30.33 30.05 37.28
CA THR A 301 -31.44 31.02 37.34
C THR A 301 -32.23 30.88 38.63
#